data_AF-A0A8S3I0N1-F1
#
_entry.id   AF-A0A8S3I0N1-F1
#
_cell.length_a   1.000
_cell.length_b   1.000
_cell.length_c   1.000
_cell.angle_alpha   90.00
_cell.angle_beta   90.00
_cell.angle_gamma   90.00
#
_symmetry.space_group_name_H-M   'P 1'
#
loop_
_entity.id
_entity.type
_entity.pdbx_description
1 polymer ?
#
loop_
_entity_poly.entity_id
_entity_poly.type
_entity_poly.pdbx_seq_one_letter_code
_entity_poly.pdbx_strand_id
1 'polypeptide(L)'
;IHRERIINGDTVPDEYVCPVCRCRLWNPCLCASCQHLFCQKCIRIWHEYSKNNQQWPLYEERRCPPSFQSLLSHVKIKCRNTLLGCSEVLSYDSLEQYEKFECEYLTQTCSECMQPM
;
A
#
# COMPACT_ATOMS: atom_id res chain seq x y z
N ILE A 1 -1.02 2.22 -2.64
CA ILE A 1 -0.49 2.51 -3.98
C ILE A 1 -1.23 3.70 -4.57
N HIS A 2 -0.53 4.73 -5.02
CA HIS A 2 -1.17 5.91 -5.61
C HIS A 2 -1.79 5.60 -6.98
N ARG A 3 -2.88 6.30 -7.35
CA ARG A 3 -3.68 5.99 -8.54
C ARG A 3 -2.89 6.15 -9.83
N GLU A 4 -2.08 7.20 -9.93
CA GLU A 4 -1.24 7.54 -11.09
C GLU A 4 -0.17 6.48 -11.40
N ARG A 5 0.14 5.62 -10.42
CA ARG A 5 1.07 4.52 -10.60
C ARG A 5 0.43 3.27 -11.20
N ILE A 6 -0.91 3.20 -11.27
CA ILE A 6 -1.62 2.00 -11.72
C ILE A 6 -1.99 2.16 -13.19
N ILE A 7 -1.51 1.24 -14.03
CA ILE A 7 -1.71 1.29 -15.48
C ILE A 7 -3.16 0.90 -15.84
N ASN A 8 -3.68 -0.13 -15.20
CA ASN A 8 -5.07 -0.58 -15.33
C ASN A 8 -5.95 -0.06 -14.19
N GLY A 9 -5.83 1.24 -13.87
CA GLY A 9 -6.51 1.83 -12.71
C GLY A 9 -8.04 1.70 -12.77
N ASP A 10 -8.61 1.73 -13.97
CA ASP A 10 -10.05 1.64 -14.19
C ASP A 10 -10.61 0.23 -13.95
N THR A 11 -9.76 -0.80 -13.92
CA THR A 11 -10.18 -2.18 -13.60
C THR A 11 -10.13 -2.48 -12.11
N VAL A 12 -9.69 -1.53 -11.27
CA VAL A 12 -9.60 -1.71 -9.83
C VAL A 12 -10.81 -1.03 -9.17
N PRO A 13 -11.76 -1.79 -8.58
CA PRO A 13 -12.96 -1.23 -7.99
C PRO A 13 -12.65 -0.24 -6.85
N ASP A 14 -13.54 0.72 -6.62
CA ASP A 14 -13.32 1.79 -5.63
C ASP A 14 -13.35 1.30 -4.18
N GLU A 15 -13.96 0.15 -3.90
CA GLU A 15 -13.87 -0.54 -2.60
C GLU A 15 -12.43 -0.95 -2.24
N TYR A 16 -11.50 -0.94 -3.20
CA TYR A 16 -10.07 -1.17 -2.97
C TYR A 16 -9.29 0.11 -2.66
N VAL A 17 -9.98 1.17 -2.22
CA VAL A 17 -9.37 2.41 -1.70
C VAL A 17 -9.36 2.37 -0.18
N CYS A 18 -8.18 2.60 0.41
CA CYS A 18 -8.07 2.75 1.85
C CYS A 18 -8.72 4.07 2.30
N PRO A 19 -9.68 4.05 3.25
CA PRO A 19 -10.31 5.27 3.77
C PRO A 19 -9.34 6.23 4.48
N VAL A 20 -8.23 5.69 5.01
CA VAL A 20 -7.23 6.46 5.78
C VAL A 20 -6.29 7.25 4.86
N CYS A 21 -5.62 6.57 3.92
CA CYS A 21 -4.64 7.22 3.05
C CYS A 21 -5.19 7.62 1.67
N ARG A 22 -6.45 7.28 1.36
CA ARG A 22 -7.11 7.53 0.07
C ARG A 22 -6.38 6.95 -1.15
N CYS A 23 -5.45 6.04 -0.92
CA CYS A 23 -4.72 5.31 -1.96
C CYS A 23 -5.33 3.91 -2.15
N ARG A 24 -5.00 3.24 -3.27
CA ARG A 24 -5.32 1.80 -3.41
C ARG A 24 -4.63 0.99 -2.32
N LEU A 25 -5.33 -0.03 -1.83
CA LEU A 25 -4.91 -0.85 -0.69
C LEU A 25 -3.51 -1.45 -0.90
N TRP A 26 -2.72 -1.49 0.18
CA TRP A 26 -1.44 -2.21 0.26
C TRP A 26 -1.45 -3.09 1.49
N ASN A 27 -1.20 -4.40 1.31
CA ASN A 27 -1.43 -5.46 2.28
C ASN A 27 -2.74 -5.24 3.05
N PRO A 28 -3.92 -5.41 2.41
CA PRO A 28 -5.18 -5.03 3.01
C PRO A 28 -5.54 -5.88 4.25
N CYS A 29 -6.17 -5.23 5.23
CA CYS A 29 -6.82 -5.84 6.38
C CYS A 29 -8.30 -5.46 6.39
N LEU A 30 -9.16 -6.39 6.80
CA LEU A 30 -10.59 -6.15 6.96
C LEU A 30 -10.88 -5.82 8.43
N CYS A 31 -11.68 -4.79 8.68
CA CYS A 31 -12.20 -4.51 10.01
C CYS A 31 -13.45 -5.36 10.28
N ALA A 32 -13.44 -6.21 11.30
CA ALA A 32 -14.59 -7.07 11.61
C ALA A 32 -15.84 -6.27 12.04
N SER A 33 -15.65 -5.12 12.69
CA SER A 33 -16.76 -4.32 13.22
C SER A 33 -17.47 -3.47 12.16
N CYS A 34 -16.72 -2.86 11.23
CA CYS A 34 -17.29 -1.97 10.21
C CYS A 34 -17.20 -2.50 8.77
N GLN A 35 -16.62 -3.69 8.55
CA GLN A 35 -16.46 -4.36 7.25
C GLN A 35 -15.69 -3.54 6.19
N HIS A 36 -15.01 -2.47 6.59
CA HIS A 36 -14.15 -1.69 5.69
C HIS A 36 -12.75 -2.30 5.57
N LEU A 37 -12.13 -2.05 4.41
CA LEU A 37 -10.76 -2.45 4.12
C LEU A 37 -9.80 -1.30 4.33
N PHE A 38 -8.63 -1.63 4.87
CA PHE A 38 -7.56 -0.67 5.12
C PHE A 38 -6.22 -1.25 4.72
N CYS A 39 -5.26 -0.40 4.36
CA CYS A 39 -3.87 -0.85 4.31
C CYS A 39 -3.43 -1.25 5.72
N GLN A 40 -2.73 -2.38 5.87
CA GLN A 40 -2.27 -2.87 7.16
C GLN A 40 -1.51 -1.80 7.97
N LYS A 41 -0.61 -1.06 7.32
CA LYS A 41 0.14 0.03 7.99
C LYS A 41 -0.78 1.16 8.44
N CYS A 42 -1.72 1.58 7.59
CA CYS A 42 -2.61 2.69 7.89
C CYS A 42 -3.49 2.40 9.10
N ILE A 43 -4.11 1.21 9.15
CA ILE A 43 -5.01 0.87 10.26
C ILE A 43 -4.27 0.63 11.56
N ARG A 44 -3.05 0.07 11.53
CA ARG A 44 -2.22 -0.08 12.73
C ARG A 44 -1.85 1.28 13.33
N ILE A 45 -1.35 2.21 12.52
CA ILE A 45 -1.03 3.57 12.97
C ILE A 45 -2.27 4.27 13.53
N TRP A 46 -3.39 4.18 12.81
CA TRP A 46 -4.64 4.80 13.22
C TRP A 46 -5.17 4.22 14.54
N HIS A 47 -5.11 2.89 14.70
CA HIS A 47 -5.55 2.20 15.92
C HIS A 47 -4.69 2.56 17.14
N GLU A 48 -3.37 2.64 16.98
CA GLU A 48 -2.48 3.09 18.05
C GLU A 48 -2.76 4.54 18.45
N TYR A 49 -3.02 5.43 17.47
CA TYR A 49 -3.44 6.80 17.74
C TYR A 49 -4.80 6.87 18.46
N SER A 50 -5.77 6.03 18.09
CA SER A 50 -7.10 6.04 18.69
C SER A 50 -7.12 5.48 20.11
N LYS A 51 -6.29 4.48 20.43
CA LYS A 51 -6.14 3.96 21.80
C LYS A 51 -5.75 5.07 22.78
N ASN A 52 -4.83 5.94 22.37
CA ASN A 52 -4.35 7.05 23.19
C ASN A 52 -5.40 8.14 23.40
N ASN A 53 -6.44 8.21 22.55
CA ASN A 53 -7.44 9.27 22.56
C ASN A 53 -8.87 8.80 22.94
N GLN A 54 -9.07 7.51 23.29
CA GLN A 54 -10.35 6.91 23.72
C GLN A 54 -11.57 7.19 22.82
N GLN A 55 -11.38 7.57 21.57
CA GLN A 55 -12.45 8.17 20.77
C GLN A 55 -13.22 7.20 19.85
N TRP A 56 -12.79 5.95 19.67
CA TRP A 56 -13.38 5.08 18.64
C TRP A 56 -13.50 3.61 19.05
N PRO A 57 -14.48 2.88 18.48
CA PRO A 57 -14.65 1.45 18.67
C PRO A 57 -13.36 0.68 18.37
N LEU A 58 -13.11 -0.36 19.17
CA LEU A 58 -11.97 -1.26 19.03
C LEU A 58 -11.91 -1.78 17.59
N TYR A 59 -10.81 -1.50 16.89
CA TYR A 59 -10.54 -2.11 15.61
C TYR A 59 -10.22 -3.59 15.85
N GLU A 60 -10.98 -4.47 15.20
CA GLU A 60 -10.74 -5.90 15.22
C GLU A 60 -10.29 -6.34 13.82
N GLU A 61 -9.02 -6.72 13.72
CA GLU A 61 -8.41 -7.15 12.47
C GLU A 61 -8.92 -8.54 12.06
N ARG A 62 -9.41 -8.64 10.83
CA ARG A 62 -9.72 -9.90 10.16
C ARG A 62 -8.89 -10.03 8.90
N ARG A 63 -8.47 -11.27 8.59
CA ARG A 63 -7.83 -11.57 7.31
C ARG A 63 -8.81 -11.31 6.17
N CYS A 64 -8.31 -10.74 5.09
CA CYS A 64 -9.09 -10.58 3.87
C CYS A 64 -9.39 -11.95 3.24
N PRO A 65 -10.56 -12.14 2.62
CA PRO A 65 -10.84 -13.32 1.81
C PRO A 65 -9.81 -13.51 0.69
N PRO A 66 -9.49 -14.77 0.28
CA PRO A 66 -8.52 -15.04 -0.79
C PRO A 66 -8.82 -14.36 -2.13
N SER A 67 -10.10 -14.09 -2.42
CA SER A 67 -10.54 -13.35 -3.61
C SER A 67 -9.87 -11.98 -3.75
N PHE A 68 -9.50 -11.34 -2.64
CA PHE A 68 -8.80 -10.05 -2.64
C PHE A 68 -7.39 -10.15 -3.21
N GLN A 69 -6.65 -11.22 -2.91
CA GLN A 69 -5.30 -11.42 -3.46
C GLN A 69 -5.37 -11.69 -4.97
N SER A 70 -6.36 -12.49 -5.40
CA SER A 70 -6.56 -12.75 -6.83
C SER A 70 -6.88 -11.49 -7.63
N LEU A 71 -7.64 -10.54 -7.07
CA LEU A 71 -7.92 -9.29 -7.79
C LEU A 71 -6.68 -8.39 -7.86
N LEU A 72 -5.93 -8.29 -6.76
CA LEU A 72 -4.74 -7.45 -6.67
C LEU A 72 -3.58 -7.95 -7.54
N SER A 73 -3.44 -9.26 -7.75
CA SER A 73 -2.37 -9.83 -8.58
C SER A 73 -2.42 -9.39 -10.05
N HIS A 74 -3.60 -8.99 -10.55
CA HIS A 74 -3.77 -8.48 -11.91
C HIS A 74 -3.45 -6.98 -12.07
N VAL A 75 -3.16 -6.29 -10.96
CA VAL A 75 -2.87 -4.85 -11.00
C VAL A 75 -1.44 -4.64 -11.50
N LYS A 76 -1.30 -3.82 -12.55
CA LYS A 76 -0.02 -3.42 -13.13
C LYS A 76 0.39 -2.06 -12.58
N ILE A 77 1.54 -2.02 -11.91
CA ILE A 77 1.97 -0.88 -11.09
C ILE A 77 3.34 -0.40 -11.56
N LYS A 78 3.44 0.88 -11.92
CA LYS A 78 4.73 1.53 -12.20
C LYS A 78 5.55 1.65 -10.93
N CYS A 79 6.86 1.41 -11.01
CA CYS A 79 7.78 1.64 -9.89
C CYS A 79 7.69 3.08 -9.36
N ARG A 80 7.87 3.29 -8.05
CA ARG A 80 7.90 4.62 -7.43
C ARG A 80 9.01 5.51 -7.99
N ASN A 81 10.07 4.90 -8.51
CA ASN A 81 11.24 5.59 -9.05
C ASN A 81 11.11 5.92 -10.56
N THR A 82 9.89 5.91 -11.14
CA THR A 82 9.69 6.29 -12.55
C THR A 82 10.19 7.70 -12.87
N LEU A 83 10.11 8.63 -11.92
CA LEU A 83 10.65 9.99 -12.10
C LEU A 83 12.18 10.03 -12.14
N LEU A 84 12.85 9.01 -11.60
CA LEU A 84 14.31 8.87 -11.63
C LEU A 84 14.80 8.12 -12.88
N GLY A 85 13.90 7.51 -13.64
CA GLY A 85 14.20 6.77 -14.88
C GLY A 85 13.73 5.32 -14.89
N CYS A 86 13.20 4.79 -13.77
CA CYS A 86 12.74 3.40 -13.72
C CYS A 86 11.47 3.18 -14.57
N SER A 87 11.60 2.40 -15.64
CA SER A 87 10.49 2.06 -16.54
C SER A 87 9.74 0.77 -16.17
N GLU A 88 10.13 0.11 -15.07
CA GLU A 88 9.55 -1.19 -14.71
C GLU A 88 8.07 -1.12 -14.33
N VAL A 89 7.34 -2.12 -14.81
CA VAL A 89 5.92 -2.34 -14.55
C VAL A 89 5.77 -3.65 -13.80
N LEU A 90 5.31 -3.55 -12.56
CA LEU A 90 5.37 -4.62 -11.58
C LEU A 90 3.97 -5.12 -11.26
N SER A 91 3.89 -6.39 -10.87
CA SER A 91 2.70 -6.95 -10.24
C SER A 91 2.59 -6.46 -8.80
N TYR A 92 1.41 -6.61 -8.22
CA TYR A 92 1.22 -6.32 -6.80
C TYR A 92 2.17 -7.13 -5.90
N ASP A 93 2.41 -8.41 -6.23
CA ASP A 93 3.23 -9.32 -5.43
C ASP A 93 4.74 -9.01 -5.53
N SER A 94 5.21 -8.60 -6.72
CA SER A 94 6.63 -8.29 -6.95
C SER A 94 7.03 -6.87 -6.57
N LEU A 95 6.06 -5.97 -6.37
CA LEU A 95 6.31 -4.53 -6.17
C LEU A 95 7.27 -4.26 -5.01
N GLU A 96 7.00 -4.81 -3.82
CA GLU A 96 7.76 -4.50 -2.61
C GLU A 96 9.18 -5.06 -2.64
N GLN A 97 9.37 -6.24 -3.23
CA GLN A 97 10.69 -6.81 -3.41
C GLN A 97 11.53 -5.95 -4.36
N TYR A 98 10.97 -5.64 -5.55
CA TYR A 98 11.67 -4.85 -6.54
C TYR A 98 12.06 -3.46 -6.01
N GLU A 99 11.10 -2.74 -5.41
CA GLU A 99 11.32 -1.38 -4.93
C GLU A 99 12.29 -1.27 -3.75
N LYS A 100 12.58 -2.38 -3.06
CA LYS A 100 13.53 -2.42 -1.94
C LYS A 100 14.90 -2.93 -2.32
N PHE A 101 14.99 -3.82 -3.30
CA PHE A 101 16.22 -4.61 -3.51
C PHE A 101 16.69 -4.70 -4.96
N GLU A 102 15.81 -4.50 -5.94
CA GLU A 102 16.14 -4.77 -7.36
C GLU A 102 16.09 -3.52 -8.23
N CYS A 103 15.42 -2.45 -7.78
CA CYS A 103 15.35 -1.22 -8.54
C CYS A 103 16.72 -0.54 -8.62
N GLU A 104 17.26 -0.42 -9.84
CA GLU A 104 18.54 0.27 -10.11
C GLU A 104 18.51 1.76 -9.75
N TYR A 105 17.31 2.34 -9.66
CA TYR A 105 17.07 3.74 -9.28
C TYR A 105 16.70 3.88 -7.79
N LEU A 106 17.01 2.87 -6.97
CA LEU A 106 16.82 2.93 -5.53
C LEU A 106 17.75 3.99 -4.94
N THR A 107 17.17 5.09 -4.47
CA THR A 107 17.92 6.08 -3.69
C THR A 107 18.12 5.59 -2.27
N GLN A 108 19.35 5.64 -1.79
CA GLN A 108 19.69 5.30 -0.41
C GLN A 108 20.19 6.55 0.31
N THR A 109 19.81 6.71 1.58
CA THR A 109 20.32 7.83 2.36
C THR A 109 21.74 7.51 2.81
N CYS A 110 22.69 8.41 2.52
CA CYS A 110 24.04 8.32 3.04
C CYS A 110 24.01 8.37 4.58
N SER A 111 24.61 7.38 5.24
CA SER A 111 24.64 7.30 6.71
C SER A 111 25.44 8.40 7.38
N GLU A 112 26.39 9.00 6.66
CA GLU A 112 27.28 10.05 7.19
C GLU A 112 26.65 11.45 7.10
N CYS A 113 26.06 11.79 5.94
CA CYS A 113 25.55 13.15 5.70
C CYS A 113 24.02 13.25 5.64
N MET A 114 23.30 12.13 5.80
CA MET A 114 21.84 12.04 5.75
C MET A 114 21.22 12.58 4.44
N GLN A 115 21.98 12.63 3.35
CA GLN A 115 21.52 13.05 2.03
C GLN A 115 21.15 11.85 1.15
N PRO A 116 20.17 11.96 0.24
CA PRO A 116 19.87 10.92 -0.73
C PRO A 116 21.01 10.76 -1.75
N MET A 117 21.42 9.51 -1.98
CA MET A 117 22.36 9.06 -3.02
C MET A 117 21.61 8.39 -4.16
#